data_AF-A0A1V0BA66-F1
#
_entry.id   AF-A0A1V0BA66-F1
#
_cell.length_a   1.000
_cell.length_b   1.000
_cell.length_c   1.000
_cell.angle_alpha   90.00
_cell.angle_beta   90.00
_cell.angle_gamma   90.00
#
_symmetry.space_group_name_H-M   'P 1'
#
loop_
_entity.id
_entity.type
_entity.pdbx_description
1 polymer ?
#
loop_
_entity_poly.entity_id
_entity_poly.type
_entity_poly.pdbx_seq_one_letter_code
_entity_poly.pdbx_strand_id
1 'polypeptide(L)'
;MHDFNELSVFVAVVEQGGLTPVSTALGLPKSTLSRRISQLENRVGQRLLLRQSNRMLATEAGKLFYNYCRQMLDLGEQSQQALDDLKEEVSGELVLRIHNAFERGWLPPVIHSFIEEHPGIRIQVSSSLRPPSQEDAGQGDLWLWLGPEASNGLRSEPLGRWTTGLYASPAYVQANGAPEHPRQLNLHRWVDVLGGGAESVRLLHGQKGPYLFKPTPSRLKADTVVLQADALVRGQGIGILPNWYAERYEAAHPGSFVRCLDGWAPEALPVNLMYSFGRAPRKVGALIDWLRQAAPEAWRQ
;
A
#
# COMPACT_ATOMS: atom_id res chain seq x y z
N MET A 1 15.71 -36.74 6.84
CA MET A 1 14.84 -35.70 6.27
C MET A 1 14.49 -34.72 7.37
N HIS A 2 14.62 -33.42 7.15
CA HIS A 2 14.31 -32.41 8.18
C HIS A 2 12.79 -32.18 8.24
N ASP A 3 12.23 -31.97 9.44
CA ASP A 3 10.81 -31.65 9.60
C ASP A 3 10.62 -30.16 9.31
N PHE A 4 9.75 -29.82 8.36
CA PHE A 4 9.42 -28.45 7.98
C PHE A 4 8.92 -27.61 9.16
N ASN A 5 8.27 -28.23 10.15
CA ASN A 5 7.86 -27.55 11.38
C ASN A 5 9.04 -27.15 12.28
N GLU A 6 10.15 -27.86 12.23
CA GLU A 6 11.34 -27.50 12.99
C GLU A 6 12.16 -26.43 12.26
N LEU A 7 12.21 -26.51 10.93
CA LEU A 7 12.85 -25.50 10.08
C LEU A 7 12.15 -24.14 10.22
N SER A 8 10.82 -24.11 10.15
CA SER A 8 10.02 -22.88 10.32
C SER A 8 10.17 -22.27 11.71
N VAL A 9 10.18 -23.10 12.78
CA VAL A 9 10.43 -22.63 14.15
C VAL A 9 11.84 -22.01 14.27
N PHE A 10 12.86 -22.63 13.68
CA PHE A 10 14.22 -22.09 13.70
C PHE A 10 14.30 -20.74 12.99
N VAL A 11 13.77 -20.65 11.75
CA VAL A 11 13.72 -19.41 10.97
C VAL A 11 13.00 -18.30 11.77
N ALA A 12 11.82 -18.58 12.31
CA ALA A 12 11.06 -17.62 13.09
C ALA A 12 11.82 -17.12 14.33
N VAL A 13 12.59 -17.98 15.00
CA VAL A 13 13.39 -17.59 16.17
C VAL A 13 14.59 -16.73 15.79
N VAL A 14 15.21 -16.99 14.64
CA VAL A 14 16.29 -16.15 14.09
C VAL A 14 15.75 -14.76 13.73
N GLU A 15 14.62 -14.69 13.02
CA GLU A 15 14.02 -13.44 12.55
C GLU A 15 13.48 -12.57 13.70
N GLN A 16 12.83 -13.20 14.69
CA GLN A 16 12.23 -12.47 15.83
C GLN A 16 13.20 -12.29 17.01
N GLY A 17 14.42 -12.84 16.92
CA GLY A 17 15.47 -12.65 17.92
C GLY A 17 15.25 -13.34 19.27
N GLY A 18 14.30 -14.28 19.37
CA GLY A 18 14.04 -15.01 20.62
C GLY A 18 12.80 -15.91 20.62
N LEU A 19 12.73 -16.76 21.65
CA LEU A 19 11.62 -17.72 21.84
C LEU A 19 10.31 -17.07 22.32
N THR A 20 10.39 -15.93 23.00
CA THR A 20 9.21 -15.22 23.53
C THR A 20 8.28 -14.71 22.43
N PRO A 21 8.75 -13.89 21.46
CA PRO A 21 7.87 -13.39 20.40
C PRO A 21 7.29 -14.53 19.54
N VAL A 22 8.08 -15.57 19.28
CA VAL A 22 7.63 -16.74 18.50
C VAL A 22 6.58 -17.57 19.26
N SER A 23 6.74 -17.71 20.57
CA SER A 23 5.77 -18.40 21.44
C SER A 23 4.40 -17.71 21.38
N THR A 24 4.38 -16.38 21.42
CA THR A 24 3.15 -15.60 21.26
C THR A 24 2.56 -15.73 19.86
N ALA A 25 3.39 -15.62 18.82
CA ALA A 25 2.95 -15.67 17.43
C ALA A 25 2.37 -17.04 17.03
N LEU A 26 2.96 -18.14 17.52
CA LEU A 26 2.57 -19.51 17.16
C LEU A 26 1.62 -20.17 18.18
N GLY A 27 1.34 -19.52 19.32
CA GLY A 27 0.53 -20.11 20.39
C GLY A 27 1.17 -21.35 21.04
N LEU A 28 2.48 -21.51 20.96
CA LEU A 28 3.21 -22.67 21.47
C LEU A 28 4.03 -22.34 22.72
N PRO A 29 4.09 -23.22 23.74
CA PRO A 29 4.93 -23.01 24.91
C PRO A 29 6.43 -22.89 24.55
N LYS A 30 7.16 -22.00 25.24
CA LYS A 30 8.62 -21.81 25.05
C LYS A 30 9.40 -23.12 25.22
N SER A 31 8.97 -24.00 26.12
CA SER A 31 9.59 -25.32 26.33
C SER A 31 9.49 -26.21 25.09
N THR A 32 8.34 -26.19 24.40
CA THR A 32 8.13 -26.92 23.14
C THR A 32 9.01 -26.36 22.03
N LEU A 33 9.06 -25.04 21.88
CA LEU A 33 9.91 -24.39 20.88
C LEU A 33 11.40 -24.68 21.13
N SER A 34 11.86 -24.57 22.38
CA SER A 34 13.23 -24.90 22.76
C SER A 34 13.57 -26.35 22.45
N ARG A 35 12.66 -27.29 22.74
CA ARG A 35 12.85 -28.71 22.46
C ARG A 35 13.01 -28.98 20.96
N ARG A 36 12.17 -28.37 20.11
CA ARG A 36 12.25 -28.52 18.65
C ARG A 36 13.59 -28.01 18.09
N ILE A 37 14.07 -26.87 18.58
CA ILE A 37 15.38 -26.34 18.20
C ILE A 37 16.49 -27.29 18.62
N SER A 38 16.48 -27.79 19.86
CA SER A 38 17.49 -28.75 20.31
C SER A 38 17.48 -30.05 19.50
N GLN A 39 16.30 -30.53 19.09
CA GLN A 39 16.17 -31.70 18.21
C GLN A 39 16.71 -31.43 16.79
N LEU A 40 16.55 -30.20 16.29
CA LEU A 40 17.12 -29.77 15.03
C LEU A 40 18.66 -29.68 15.10
N GLU A 41 19.20 -29.01 16.12
CA GLU A 41 20.64 -28.89 16.36
C GLU A 41 21.31 -30.26 16.50
N ASN A 42 20.69 -31.17 17.27
CA ASN A 42 21.20 -32.53 17.44
C ASN A 42 21.24 -33.31 16.12
N ARG A 43 20.31 -33.08 15.19
CA ARG A 43 20.25 -33.76 13.90
C ARG A 43 21.22 -33.17 12.88
N VAL A 44 21.38 -31.85 12.90
CA VAL A 44 22.37 -31.14 12.08
C VAL A 44 23.79 -31.38 12.60
N GLY A 45 23.93 -31.75 13.88
CA GLY A 45 25.22 -32.01 14.52
C GLY A 45 26.00 -30.74 14.89
N GLN A 46 25.35 -29.57 14.82
CA GLN A 46 25.94 -28.28 15.15
C GLN A 46 24.96 -27.42 15.94
N ARG A 47 25.50 -26.58 16.83
CA ARG A 47 24.72 -25.52 17.47
C ARG A 47 24.42 -24.43 16.45
N LEU A 48 23.14 -24.14 16.27
CA LEU A 48 22.64 -23.13 15.35
C LEU A 48 22.35 -21.81 16.07
N LEU A 49 22.00 -21.88 17.36
CA LEU A 49 21.71 -20.70 18.18
C LEU A 49 22.59 -20.64 19.43
N LEU A 50 22.94 -19.41 19.80
CA LEU A 50 23.62 -19.06 21.04
C LEU A 50 22.72 -18.15 21.86
N ARG A 51 22.62 -18.45 23.16
CA ARG A 51 21.96 -17.56 24.10
C ARG A 51 22.98 -16.54 24.60
N GLN A 52 22.78 -15.27 24.25
CA GLN A 52 23.50 -14.15 24.85
C GLN A 52 22.49 -13.26 25.58
N SER A 53 22.56 -13.27 26.92
CA SER A 53 21.62 -12.54 27.78
C SER A 53 20.16 -12.93 27.49
N ASN A 54 19.29 -11.95 27.19
CA ASN A 54 17.88 -12.14 26.85
C ASN A 54 17.63 -12.33 25.34
N ARG A 55 18.68 -12.48 24.51
CA ARG A 55 18.55 -12.65 23.06
C ARG A 55 19.08 -14.01 22.60
N MET A 56 18.47 -14.53 21.55
CA MET A 56 18.96 -15.68 20.80
C MET A 56 19.63 -15.16 19.54
N LEU A 57 20.90 -15.52 19.35
CA LEU A 57 21.69 -15.12 18.18
C LEU A 57 22.06 -16.35 17.36
N ALA A 58 22.03 -16.23 16.04
CA ALA A 58 22.51 -17.29 15.15
C ALA A 58 24.04 -17.42 15.22
N THR A 59 24.52 -18.67 15.29
CA THR A 59 25.94 -18.99 15.11
C THR A 59 26.34 -18.82 13.63
N GLU A 60 27.62 -18.91 13.29
CA GLU A 60 28.03 -18.95 11.88
C GLU A 60 27.38 -20.12 11.12
N ALA A 61 27.31 -21.28 11.76
CA ALA A 61 26.56 -22.44 11.25
C ALA A 61 25.06 -22.14 11.13
N GLY A 62 24.49 -21.44 12.11
CA GLY A 62 23.10 -20.99 12.13
C GLY A 62 22.77 -20.05 10.98
N LYS A 63 23.63 -19.07 10.68
CA LYS A 63 23.46 -18.14 9.56
C LYS A 63 23.51 -18.87 8.22
N LEU A 64 24.47 -19.77 8.03
CA LEU A 64 24.55 -20.58 6.82
C LEU A 64 23.31 -21.46 6.65
N PHE A 65 22.93 -22.17 7.71
CA PHE A 65 21.78 -23.06 7.70
C PHE A 65 20.45 -22.31 7.51
N TYR A 66 20.32 -21.10 8.08
CA TYR A 66 19.17 -20.23 7.90
C TYR A 66 18.87 -19.94 6.43
N ASN A 67 19.90 -19.61 5.63
CA ASN A 67 19.73 -19.34 4.21
C ASN A 67 19.15 -20.55 3.46
N TYR A 68 19.62 -21.76 3.77
CA TYR A 68 19.09 -23.00 3.19
C TYR A 68 17.68 -23.31 3.70
N CYS A 69 17.41 -23.10 4.99
CA CYS A 69 16.08 -23.29 5.57
C CYS A 69 15.05 -22.39 4.89
N ARG A 70 15.41 -21.12 4.65
CA ARG A 70 14.57 -20.18 3.92
C ARG A 70 14.25 -20.67 2.51
N GLN A 71 15.27 -21.05 1.74
CA GLN A 71 15.06 -21.58 0.39
C GLN A 71 14.18 -22.85 0.38
N MET A 72 14.35 -23.75 1.35
CA MET A 72 13.53 -24.96 1.44
C MET A 72 12.07 -24.63 1.78
N LEU A 73 11.83 -23.70 2.70
CA LEU A 73 10.48 -23.25 3.06
C LEU A 73 9.81 -22.56 1.87
N ASP A 74 10.54 -21.66 1.19
CA ASP A 74 10.05 -20.98 -0.02
C ASP A 74 9.70 -21.99 -1.12
N LEU A 75 10.51 -23.05 -1.31
CA LEU A 75 10.22 -24.12 -2.25
C LEU A 75 8.98 -24.95 -1.85
N GLY A 76 8.81 -25.18 -0.54
CA GLY A 76 7.61 -25.82 0.01
C GLY A 76 6.35 -25.02 -0.29
N GLU A 77 6.38 -23.70 -0.05
CA GLU A 77 5.29 -22.78 -0.39
C GLU A 77 5.00 -22.76 -1.90
N GLN A 78 6.04 -22.72 -2.73
CA GLN A 78 5.90 -22.80 -4.19
C GLN A 78 5.25 -24.13 -4.63
N SER A 79 5.56 -25.24 -3.96
CA SER A 79 4.97 -26.54 -4.29
C SER A 79 3.47 -26.58 -3.99
N GLN A 80 3.06 -26.03 -2.83
CA GLN A 80 1.64 -25.92 -2.48
C GLN A 80 0.92 -24.99 -3.46
N GLN A 81 1.55 -23.87 -3.82
CA GLN A 81 1.02 -22.94 -4.81
C GLN A 81 0.86 -23.59 -6.19
N ALA A 82 1.81 -24.42 -6.62
CA ALA A 82 1.71 -25.17 -7.89
C ALA A 82 0.56 -26.18 -7.89
N LEU A 83 0.25 -26.78 -6.74
CA LEU A 83 -0.91 -27.67 -6.57
C LEU A 83 -2.24 -26.90 -6.56
N ASP A 84 -2.27 -25.70 -5.97
CA ASP A 84 -3.47 -24.85 -6.01
C ASP A 84 -3.70 -24.26 -7.41
N ASP A 85 -2.64 -24.00 -8.18
CA ASP A 85 -2.74 -23.60 -9.59
C ASP A 85 -3.39 -24.70 -10.48
N LEU A 86 -3.30 -25.97 -10.09
CA LEU A 86 -3.96 -27.10 -10.77
C LEU A 86 -5.48 -27.15 -10.51
N LYS A 87 -5.97 -26.50 -9.45
CA LYS A 87 -7.41 -26.32 -9.25
C LYS A 87 -7.89 -25.23 -10.20
N GLU A 88 -9.03 -25.45 -10.87
CA GLU A 88 -9.63 -24.43 -11.73
C GLU A 88 -10.19 -23.24 -10.92
N GLU A 89 -10.50 -23.48 -9.64
CA GLU A 89 -11.13 -22.53 -8.74
C GLU A 89 -10.13 -21.58 -8.05
N VAL A 90 -10.42 -20.28 -8.11
CA VAL A 90 -9.64 -19.23 -7.44
C VAL A 90 -10.00 -19.20 -5.94
N SER A 91 -9.07 -19.63 -5.08
CA SER A 91 -9.31 -19.72 -3.63
C SER A 91 -8.05 -19.43 -2.79
N GLY A 92 -8.23 -19.23 -1.48
CA GLY A 92 -7.16 -19.00 -0.50
C GLY A 92 -7.17 -17.61 0.14
N GLU A 93 -6.13 -17.31 0.92
CA GLU A 93 -6.00 -16.02 1.61
C GLU A 93 -5.20 -15.04 0.76
N LEU A 94 -5.66 -13.79 0.66
CA LEU A 94 -5.01 -12.70 -0.07
C LEU A 94 -4.76 -11.53 0.87
N VAL A 95 -3.54 -11.00 0.89
CA VAL A 95 -3.20 -9.75 1.60
C VAL A 95 -3.02 -8.62 0.61
N LEU A 96 -4.01 -7.74 0.52
CA LEU A 96 -4.00 -6.54 -0.30
C LEU A 96 -3.59 -5.32 0.53
N ARG A 97 -2.48 -4.70 0.16
CA ARG A 97 -2.01 -3.45 0.76
C ARG A 97 -2.37 -2.28 -0.15
N ILE A 98 -2.91 -1.19 0.39
CA ILE A 98 -3.38 -0.06 -0.42
C ILE A 98 -2.85 1.27 0.06
N HIS A 99 -2.69 2.24 -0.84
CA HIS A 99 -2.62 3.63 -0.44
C HIS A 99 -3.97 4.04 0.19
N ASN A 100 -3.98 4.75 1.31
CA ASN A 100 -5.22 5.11 2.03
C ASN A 100 -6.26 5.85 1.17
N ALA A 101 -5.82 6.58 0.16
CA ALA A 101 -6.67 7.22 -0.84
C ALA A 101 -7.65 6.26 -1.57
N PHE A 102 -7.39 4.95 -1.59
CA PHE A 102 -8.30 3.94 -2.14
C PHE A 102 -9.35 3.43 -1.14
N GLU A 103 -9.32 3.80 0.14
CA GLU A 103 -10.29 3.33 1.14
C GLU A 103 -11.75 3.71 0.81
N ARG A 104 -11.94 4.71 -0.05
CA ARG A 104 -13.25 5.16 -0.54
C ARG A 104 -13.25 5.25 -2.06
N GLY A 105 -14.45 5.38 -2.62
CA GLY A 105 -14.63 5.58 -4.05
C GLY A 105 -14.60 4.25 -4.81
N TRP A 106 -13.61 4.11 -5.70
CA TRP A 106 -13.56 3.02 -6.69
C TRP A 106 -13.28 1.64 -6.09
N LEU A 107 -12.32 1.50 -5.17
CA LEU A 107 -11.84 0.20 -4.75
C LEU A 107 -12.88 -0.64 -3.96
N PRO A 108 -13.62 -0.09 -2.96
CA PRO A 108 -14.54 -0.92 -2.16
C PRO A 108 -15.56 -1.73 -2.99
N PRO A 109 -16.33 -1.15 -3.93
CA PRO A 109 -17.27 -1.95 -4.73
C PRO A 109 -16.56 -2.97 -5.64
N VAL A 110 -15.33 -2.68 -6.09
CA VAL A 110 -14.54 -3.60 -6.92
C VAL A 110 -14.11 -4.83 -6.11
N ILE A 111 -13.65 -4.62 -4.87
CA ILE A 111 -13.29 -5.71 -3.96
C ILE A 111 -14.51 -6.52 -3.55
N HIS A 112 -15.66 -5.87 -3.28
CA HIS A 112 -16.89 -6.59 -2.95
C HIS A 112 -17.31 -7.52 -4.11
N SER A 113 -17.32 -7.00 -5.33
CA SER A 113 -17.68 -7.79 -6.52
C SER A 113 -16.69 -8.95 -6.77
N PHE A 114 -15.40 -8.74 -6.50
CA PHE A 114 -14.37 -9.79 -6.60
C PHE A 114 -14.61 -10.94 -5.63
N ILE A 115 -14.96 -10.64 -4.38
CA ILE A 115 -15.24 -11.65 -3.35
C ILE A 115 -16.54 -12.41 -3.68
N GLU A 116 -17.53 -11.73 -4.23
CA GLU A 116 -18.78 -12.36 -4.68
C GLU A 116 -18.55 -13.36 -5.83
N GLU A 117 -17.71 -13.01 -6.80
CA GLU A 117 -17.35 -13.89 -7.93
C GLU A 117 -16.41 -15.04 -7.51
N HIS A 118 -15.61 -14.85 -6.45
CA HIS A 118 -14.65 -15.83 -5.96
C HIS A 118 -14.88 -16.15 -4.47
N PRO A 119 -15.93 -16.93 -4.14
CA PRO A 119 -16.31 -17.22 -2.75
C PRO A 119 -15.24 -18.01 -1.96
N GLY A 120 -14.30 -18.66 -2.65
CA GLY A 120 -13.16 -19.34 -2.04
C GLY A 120 -12.05 -18.40 -1.55
N ILE A 121 -12.14 -17.09 -1.84
CA ILE A 121 -11.15 -16.10 -1.44
C ILE A 121 -11.51 -15.47 -0.09
N ARG A 122 -10.50 -15.38 0.79
CA ARG A 122 -10.52 -14.50 1.96
C ARG A 122 -9.49 -13.40 1.77
N ILE A 123 -9.93 -12.15 1.67
CA ILE A 123 -9.03 -11.00 1.46
C ILE A 123 -8.89 -10.17 2.73
N GLN A 124 -7.65 -9.94 3.15
CA GLN A 124 -7.28 -8.96 4.16
C GLN A 124 -6.81 -7.69 3.45
N VAL A 125 -7.41 -6.55 3.78
CA VAL A 125 -7.02 -5.25 3.24
C VAL A 125 -6.41 -4.39 4.34
N SER A 126 -5.25 -3.78 4.09
CA SER A 126 -4.64 -2.80 4.98
C SER A 126 -4.10 -1.60 4.22
N SER A 127 -4.18 -0.41 4.81
CA SER A 127 -3.73 0.84 4.19
C SER A 127 -2.36 1.29 4.70
N SER A 128 -1.63 2.02 3.85
CA SER A 128 -0.36 2.66 4.17
C SER A 128 -0.30 4.07 3.55
N LEU A 129 0.41 4.96 4.24
CA LEU A 129 0.76 6.31 3.76
C LEU A 129 2.15 6.37 3.13
N ARG A 130 2.93 5.29 3.25
CA ARG A 130 4.29 5.20 2.72
C ARG A 130 4.37 4.11 1.67
N PRO A 131 5.16 4.32 0.60
CA PRO A 131 5.36 3.29 -0.41
C PRO A 131 5.99 2.05 0.24
N PRO A 132 5.77 0.85 -0.32
CA PRO A 132 6.43 -0.34 0.19
C PRO A 132 7.95 -0.17 0.12
N SER A 133 8.65 -0.47 1.20
CA SER A 133 10.10 -0.60 1.24
C SER A 133 10.52 -2.03 0.85
N GLN A 134 11.82 -2.27 0.69
CA GLN A 134 12.33 -3.62 0.44
C GLN A 134 12.05 -4.57 1.61
N GLU A 135 11.97 -4.06 2.84
CA GLU A 135 11.60 -4.84 4.05
C GLU A 135 10.10 -5.17 4.08
N ASP A 136 9.29 -4.46 3.29
CA ASP A 136 7.87 -4.73 3.14
C ASP A 136 7.57 -5.78 2.05
N ALA A 137 8.58 -6.16 1.26
CA ALA A 137 8.48 -7.23 0.28
C ALA A 137 8.15 -8.56 1.00
N GLY A 138 7.01 -9.16 0.65
CA GLY A 138 6.50 -10.37 1.31
C GLY A 138 5.48 -10.13 2.42
N GLN A 139 5.23 -8.89 2.83
CA GLN A 139 4.16 -8.60 3.80
C GLN A 139 2.76 -8.40 3.17
N GLY A 140 2.66 -8.50 1.85
CA GLY A 140 1.43 -8.41 1.08
C GLY A 140 1.60 -9.10 -0.27
N ASP A 141 0.53 -9.74 -0.73
CA ASP A 141 0.48 -10.42 -2.02
C ASP A 141 0.39 -9.43 -3.18
N LEU A 142 -0.32 -8.32 -2.97
CA LEU A 142 -0.51 -7.24 -3.93
C LEU A 142 -0.56 -5.90 -3.22
N TRP A 143 0.11 -4.91 -3.80
CA TRP A 143 0.07 -3.51 -3.37
C TRP A 143 -0.61 -2.66 -4.46
N LEU A 144 -1.60 -1.88 -4.07
CA LEU A 144 -2.20 -0.85 -4.91
C LEU A 144 -1.73 0.52 -4.42
N TRP A 145 -0.80 1.11 -5.17
CA TRP A 145 -0.10 2.32 -4.76
C TRP A 145 -0.50 3.54 -5.61
N LEU A 146 -0.73 4.67 -4.95
CA LEU A 146 -0.95 5.96 -5.58
C LEU A 146 0.29 6.83 -5.39
N GLY A 147 1.02 7.07 -6.46
CA GLY A 147 2.27 7.82 -6.41
C GLY A 147 3.37 7.16 -7.23
N PRO A 148 4.53 7.83 -7.33
CA PRO A 148 5.63 7.36 -8.17
C PRO A 148 6.07 5.96 -7.76
N GLU A 149 6.66 5.25 -8.73
CA GLU A 149 7.30 3.97 -8.48
C GLU A 149 8.43 4.14 -7.46
N ALA A 150 8.42 3.30 -6.43
CA ALA A 150 9.50 3.23 -5.46
C ALA A 150 10.44 2.07 -5.84
N SER A 151 11.75 2.29 -5.76
CA SER A 151 12.75 1.23 -5.90
C SER A 151 12.71 0.31 -4.68
N ASN A 152 11.82 -0.67 -4.69
CA ASN A 152 11.53 -1.51 -3.52
C ASN A 152 11.64 -3.02 -3.79
N GLY A 153 12.20 -3.40 -4.93
CA GLY A 153 12.40 -4.81 -5.29
C GLY A 153 11.11 -5.56 -5.58
N LEU A 154 9.98 -4.87 -5.75
CA LEU A 154 8.74 -5.42 -6.30
C LEU A 154 8.66 -5.16 -7.81
N ARG A 155 7.96 -6.03 -8.52
CA ARG A 155 7.49 -5.75 -9.88
C ARG A 155 6.43 -4.67 -9.78
N SER A 156 6.56 -3.60 -10.56
CA SER A 156 5.59 -2.51 -10.66
C SER A 156 4.93 -2.53 -12.03
N GLU A 157 3.60 -2.44 -12.06
CA GLU A 157 2.81 -2.36 -13.30
C GLU A 157 1.79 -1.23 -13.22
N PRO A 158 1.70 -0.37 -14.25
CA PRO A 158 0.73 0.73 -14.24
C PRO A 158 -0.69 0.19 -14.38
N LEU A 159 -1.59 0.67 -13.52
CA LEU A 159 -3.03 0.48 -13.64
C LEU A 159 -3.70 1.70 -14.29
N GLY A 160 -3.11 2.89 -14.12
CA GLY A 160 -3.56 4.12 -14.76
C GLY A 160 -3.11 5.37 -14.00
N ARG A 161 -3.86 6.46 -14.12
CA ARG A 161 -3.54 7.75 -13.51
C ARG A 161 -4.78 8.41 -12.91
N TRP A 162 -4.62 9.02 -11.74
CA TRP A 162 -5.64 9.87 -11.14
C TRP A 162 -5.41 11.33 -11.50
N THR A 163 -6.43 11.94 -12.09
CA THR A 163 -6.43 13.38 -12.28
C THR A 163 -6.87 14.08 -10.99
N THR A 164 -6.22 15.20 -10.73
CA THR A 164 -6.51 16.05 -9.57
C THR A 164 -6.85 17.46 -10.04
N GLY A 165 -7.45 18.24 -9.15
CA GLY A 165 -7.80 19.63 -9.39
C GLY A 165 -7.69 20.44 -8.11
N LEU A 166 -7.68 21.76 -8.24
CA LEU A 166 -7.76 22.66 -7.10
C LEU A 166 -9.22 22.99 -6.83
N TYR A 167 -9.63 22.87 -5.57
CA TYR A 167 -11.01 23.05 -5.15
C TYR A 167 -11.08 23.93 -3.89
N ALA A 168 -12.18 24.65 -3.77
CA ALA A 168 -12.58 25.39 -2.58
C ALA A 168 -14.11 25.35 -2.44
N SER A 169 -14.65 25.82 -1.31
CA SER A 169 -16.09 26.04 -1.22
C SER A 169 -16.51 27.32 -1.94
N PRO A 170 -17.74 27.39 -2.49
CA PRO A 170 -18.26 28.62 -3.09
C PRO A 170 -18.24 29.82 -2.13
N ALA A 171 -18.55 29.61 -0.85
CA ALA A 171 -18.51 30.66 0.18
C ALA A 171 -17.09 31.23 0.38
N TYR A 172 -16.06 30.39 0.32
CA TYR A 172 -14.67 30.85 0.42
C TYR A 172 -14.30 31.73 -0.78
N VAL A 173 -14.65 31.28 -2.00
CA VAL A 173 -14.38 32.02 -3.24
C VAL A 173 -15.16 33.34 -3.28
N GLN A 174 -16.41 33.37 -2.82
CA GLN A 174 -17.20 34.59 -2.72
C GLN A 174 -16.55 35.62 -1.78
N ALA A 175 -15.98 35.17 -0.66
CA ALA A 175 -15.37 36.05 0.33
C ALA A 175 -13.94 36.49 -0.02
N ASN A 176 -13.18 35.70 -0.77
CA ASN A 176 -11.75 35.93 -1.02
C ASN A 176 -11.38 36.15 -2.50
N GLY A 177 -12.34 36.01 -3.41
CA GLY A 177 -12.12 35.99 -4.86
C GLY A 177 -11.67 34.62 -5.37
N ALA A 178 -11.88 34.35 -6.67
CA ALA A 178 -11.36 33.18 -7.35
C ALA A 178 -9.96 33.47 -7.89
N PRO A 179 -8.96 32.61 -7.68
CA PRO A 179 -7.66 32.78 -8.33
C PRO A 179 -7.78 32.45 -9.83
N GLU A 180 -7.24 33.34 -10.67
CA GLU A 180 -7.15 33.21 -12.13
C GLU A 180 -5.77 32.73 -12.59
N HIS A 181 -4.76 32.84 -11.72
CA HIS A 181 -3.39 32.40 -12.02
C HIS A 181 -2.72 31.76 -10.79
N PRO A 182 -1.93 30.68 -10.94
CA PRO A 182 -1.22 30.01 -9.83
C PRO A 182 -0.51 30.93 -8.84
N ARG A 183 0.11 32.01 -9.34
CA ARG A 183 0.76 33.04 -8.51
C ARG A 183 -0.14 33.64 -7.40
N GLN A 184 -1.46 33.70 -7.63
CA GLN A 184 -2.43 34.24 -6.69
C GLN A 184 -2.75 33.27 -5.55
N LEU A 185 -2.39 31.98 -5.67
CA LEU A 185 -2.60 31.02 -4.59
C LEU A 185 -1.89 31.42 -3.28
N ASN A 186 -0.81 32.20 -3.35
CA ASN A 186 -0.13 32.76 -2.19
C ASN A 186 -0.98 33.76 -1.39
N LEU A 187 -2.04 34.31 -2.00
CA LEU A 187 -3.00 35.21 -1.36
C LEU A 187 -4.15 34.46 -0.69
N HIS A 188 -4.23 33.14 -0.88
CA HIS A 188 -5.27 32.29 -0.33
C HIS A 188 -4.73 31.40 0.81
N ARG A 189 -5.64 30.94 1.65
CA ARG A 189 -5.34 29.90 2.64
C ARG A 189 -5.17 28.58 1.90
N TRP A 190 -4.11 27.86 2.24
CA TRP A 190 -3.86 26.51 1.71
C TRP A 190 -4.37 25.46 2.69
N VAL A 191 -5.01 24.41 2.18
CA VAL A 191 -5.38 23.21 2.93
C VAL A 191 -4.67 22.01 2.30
N ASP A 192 -3.79 21.38 3.07
CA ASP A 192 -2.82 20.42 2.57
C ASP A 192 -3.28 18.98 2.83
N VAL A 193 -3.16 18.12 1.81
CA VAL A 193 -3.37 16.67 1.92
C VAL A 193 -2.57 15.94 0.86
N LEU A 194 -2.30 14.67 1.13
CA LEU A 194 -1.41 13.77 0.42
C LEU A 194 0.04 13.99 0.83
N GLY A 195 0.44 13.29 1.89
CA GLY A 195 1.55 12.31 1.93
C GLY A 195 2.96 12.68 1.47
N GLY A 196 3.18 13.79 0.78
CA GLY A 196 4.47 14.36 0.49
C GLY A 196 4.46 15.76 1.09
N GLY A 197 5.38 16.03 2.01
CA GLY A 197 5.76 17.40 2.34
C GLY A 197 6.43 18.06 1.13
N ALA A 198 5.72 18.11 0.00
CA ALA A 198 6.20 18.67 -1.23
C ALA A 198 6.35 20.16 -0.96
N GLU A 199 7.60 20.61 -0.88
CA GLU A 199 7.93 22.03 -0.78
C GLU A 199 7.32 22.84 -1.94
N SER A 200 6.89 22.15 -3.00
CA SER A 200 6.24 22.73 -4.16
C SER A 200 5.28 21.77 -4.85
N VAL A 201 4.20 22.33 -5.40
CA VAL A 201 3.23 21.70 -6.29
C VAL A 201 3.52 22.14 -7.72
N ARG A 202 3.71 21.18 -8.63
CA ARG A 202 3.82 21.46 -10.07
C ARG A 202 2.42 21.48 -10.69
N LEU A 203 2.04 22.63 -11.22
CA LEU A 203 0.79 22.86 -11.93
C LEU A 203 1.05 22.93 -13.43
N LEU A 204 0.22 22.28 -14.24
CA LEU A 204 0.34 22.22 -15.70
C LEU A 204 -0.82 22.97 -16.34
N HIS A 205 -0.53 23.72 -17.41
CA HIS A 205 -1.52 24.36 -18.26
C HIS A 205 -1.20 24.10 -19.73
N GLY A 206 -2.19 23.67 -20.51
CA GLY A 206 -1.99 23.20 -21.90
C GLY A 206 -1.30 24.20 -22.83
N GLN A 207 -1.53 25.50 -22.64
CA GLN A 207 -0.92 26.57 -23.45
C GLN A 207 0.19 27.38 -22.75
N LYS A 208 0.23 27.39 -21.41
CA LYS A 208 1.09 28.29 -20.62
C LYS A 208 2.30 27.56 -20.03
N GLY A 209 2.36 26.24 -20.20
CA GLY A 209 3.42 25.40 -19.66
C GLY A 209 3.27 25.13 -18.16
N PRO A 210 4.31 24.58 -17.53
CA PRO A 210 4.30 24.27 -16.10
C PRO A 210 4.52 25.53 -15.25
N TYR A 211 3.91 25.57 -14.07
CA TYR A 211 4.15 26.55 -13.01
C TYR A 211 4.44 25.82 -11.71
N LEU A 212 5.53 26.20 -11.04
CA LEU A 212 5.89 25.64 -9.74
C LEU A 212 5.34 26.54 -8.62
N PHE A 213 4.29 26.07 -7.96
CA PHE A 213 3.70 26.74 -6.81
C PHE A 213 4.35 26.25 -5.52
N LYS A 214 4.70 27.16 -4.60
CA LYS A 214 5.18 26.81 -3.26
C LYS A 214 4.11 27.18 -2.24
N PRO A 215 3.37 26.19 -1.69
CA PRO A 215 2.30 26.48 -0.75
C PRO A 215 2.78 27.25 0.48
N THR A 216 1.96 28.19 0.94
CA THR A 216 2.15 28.80 2.26
C THR A 216 1.92 27.74 3.35
N PRO A 217 2.52 27.89 4.55
CA PRO A 217 2.30 26.94 5.64
C PRO A 217 0.82 26.74 5.94
N SER A 218 0.33 25.51 5.71
CA SER A 218 -1.06 25.18 5.99
C SER A 218 -1.33 25.14 7.49
N ARG A 219 -2.48 25.70 7.89
CA ARG A 219 -2.99 25.58 9.27
C ARG A 219 -3.54 24.19 9.58
N LEU A 220 -3.91 23.43 8.55
CA LEU A 220 -4.37 22.05 8.66
C LEU A 220 -3.60 21.18 7.67
N LYS A 221 -2.87 20.20 8.20
CA LYS A 221 -2.26 19.13 7.39
C LYS A 221 -3.02 17.85 7.67
N ALA A 222 -3.62 17.29 6.63
CA ALA A 222 -4.32 16.02 6.70
C ALA A 222 -3.52 14.93 5.99
N ASP A 223 -3.61 13.71 6.48
CA ASP A 223 -3.13 12.50 5.82
C ASP A 223 -4.24 11.79 5.03
N THR A 224 -5.51 12.18 5.23
CA THR A 224 -6.68 11.63 4.54
C THR A 224 -7.40 12.68 3.70
N VAL A 225 -7.80 12.30 2.48
CA VAL A 225 -8.59 13.14 1.57
C VAL A 225 -9.91 13.57 2.19
N VAL A 226 -10.51 12.72 3.04
CA VAL A 226 -11.79 12.99 3.71
C VAL A 226 -11.71 14.22 4.61
N LEU A 227 -10.69 14.30 5.48
CA LEU A 227 -10.52 15.43 6.40
C LEU A 227 -10.22 16.74 5.65
N GLN A 228 -9.45 16.68 4.57
CA GLN A 228 -9.17 17.86 3.76
C GLN A 228 -10.43 18.35 3.03
N ALA A 229 -11.20 17.45 2.42
CA ALA A 229 -12.44 17.79 1.77
C ALA A 229 -13.41 18.50 2.73
N ASP A 230 -13.59 17.99 3.94
CA ASP A 230 -14.44 18.63 4.96
C ASP A 230 -13.94 20.04 5.33
N ALA A 231 -12.63 20.25 5.41
CA ALA A 231 -12.07 21.57 5.67
C ALA A 231 -12.31 22.54 4.50
N LEU A 232 -12.21 22.07 3.25
CA LEU A 232 -12.49 22.87 2.06
C LEU A 232 -13.97 23.30 2.00
N VAL A 233 -14.89 22.36 2.24
CA VAL A 233 -16.35 22.63 2.33
C VAL A 233 -16.66 23.67 3.41
N ARG A 234 -15.93 23.63 4.54
CA ARG A 234 -16.04 24.62 5.64
C ARG A 234 -15.30 25.93 5.38
N GLY A 235 -14.87 26.18 4.14
CA GLY A 235 -14.25 27.44 3.73
C GLY A 235 -12.88 27.70 4.37
N GLN A 236 -12.12 26.65 4.66
CA GLN A 236 -10.79 26.82 5.25
C GLN A 236 -9.70 27.20 4.23
N GLY A 237 -9.98 27.13 2.94
CA GLY A 237 -9.05 27.56 1.90
C GLY A 237 -9.25 26.85 0.56
N ILE A 238 -8.14 26.76 -0.18
CA ILE A 238 -7.99 26.03 -1.43
C ILE A 238 -7.10 24.82 -1.18
N GLY A 239 -7.42 23.68 -1.80
CA GLY A 239 -6.62 22.46 -1.70
C GLY A 239 -6.73 21.60 -2.95
N ILE A 240 -5.88 20.59 -3.05
CA ILE A 240 -5.88 19.63 -4.16
C ILE A 240 -6.70 18.41 -3.78
N LEU A 241 -7.69 18.06 -4.61
CA LEU A 241 -8.48 16.83 -4.47
C LEU A 241 -8.37 15.97 -5.73
N PRO A 242 -8.45 14.63 -5.62
CA PRO A 242 -8.78 13.78 -6.75
C PRO A 242 -10.12 14.18 -7.35
N ASN A 243 -10.19 14.30 -8.68
CA ASN A 243 -11.42 14.76 -9.36
C ASN A 243 -12.61 13.85 -9.08
N TRP A 244 -12.40 12.53 -9.05
CA TRP A 244 -13.44 11.56 -8.70
C TRP A 244 -14.05 11.82 -7.32
N TYR A 245 -13.26 12.31 -6.35
CA TYR A 245 -13.73 12.57 -5.00
C TYR A 245 -14.59 13.83 -4.99
N ALA A 246 -14.12 14.90 -5.61
CA ALA A 246 -14.87 16.15 -5.74
C ALA A 246 -16.20 15.93 -6.47
N GLU A 247 -16.17 15.23 -7.61
CA GLU A 247 -17.37 14.91 -8.41
C GLU A 247 -18.38 14.07 -7.62
N ARG A 248 -17.93 13.03 -6.92
CA ARG A 248 -18.82 12.18 -6.12
C ARG A 248 -19.40 12.93 -4.93
N TYR A 249 -18.61 13.78 -4.28
CA TYR A 249 -19.09 14.59 -3.17
C TYR A 249 -20.12 15.61 -3.64
N GLU A 250 -19.85 16.30 -4.75
CA GLU A 250 -20.76 17.27 -5.37
C GLU A 250 -22.07 16.63 -5.82
N ALA A 251 -22.03 15.41 -6.37
CA ALA A 251 -23.23 14.66 -6.73
C ALA A 251 -24.12 14.33 -5.50
N ALA A 252 -23.52 14.12 -4.33
CA ALA A 252 -24.24 13.86 -3.08
C ALA A 252 -24.64 15.15 -2.33
N HIS A 253 -23.85 16.22 -2.48
CA HIS A 253 -24.02 17.49 -1.79
C HIS A 253 -23.77 18.66 -2.76
N PRO A 254 -24.74 19.01 -3.62
CA PRO A 254 -24.57 20.07 -4.61
C PRO A 254 -24.21 21.43 -3.97
N GLY A 255 -23.29 22.16 -4.60
CA GLY A 255 -22.77 23.45 -4.14
C GLY A 255 -21.67 23.32 -3.08
N SER A 256 -21.06 22.15 -2.91
CA SER A 256 -20.02 21.94 -1.90
C SER A 256 -18.65 22.39 -2.37
N PHE A 257 -18.37 22.18 -3.66
CA PHE A 257 -17.09 22.54 -4.26
C PHE A 257 -17.25 23.43 -5.49
N VAL A 258 -16.28 24.30 -5.68
CA VAL A 258 -16.00 24.97 -6.95
C VAL A 258 -14.55 24.67 -7.34
N ARG A 259 -14.35 24.37 -8.62
CA ARG A 259 -13.01 24.21 -9.18
C ARG A 259 -12.35 25.59 -9.31
N CYS A 260 -11.12 25.69 -8.85
CA CYS A 260 -10.29 26.89 -8.95
C CYS A 260 -9.25 26.72 -10.06
N LEU A 261 -8.75 27.85 -10.59
CA LEU A 261 -7.71 27.89 -11.62
C LEU A 261 -8.05 27.06 -12.86
N ASP A 262 -9.12 27.40 -13.56
CA ASP A 262 -9.48 26.74 -14.80
C ASP A 262 -8.31 26.68 -15.80
N GLY A 263 -8.15 25.51 -16.41
CA GLY A 263 -7.02 25.22 -17.31
C GLY A 263 -5.70 24.85 -16.61
N TRP A 264 -5.59 25.02 -15.30
CA TRP A 264 -4.47 24.50 -14.50
C TRP A 264 -4.86 23.24 -13.74
N ALA A 265 -3.98 22.24 -13.74
CA ALA A 265 -4.13 21.04 -12.94
C ALA A 265 -2.78 20.60 -12.37
N PRO A 266 -2.74 20.01 -11.16
CA PRO A 266 -1.54 19.30 -10.73
C PRO A 266 -1.26 18.09 -11.64
N GLU A 267 -0.04 17.57 -11.57
CA GLU A 267 0.31 16.34 -12.29
C GLU A 267 -0.59 15.17 -11.87
N ALA A 268 -1.03 14.38 -12.86
CA ALA A 268 -1.81 13.19 -12.60
C ALA A 268 -0.97 12.16 -11.84
N LEU A 269 -1.53 11.64 -10.76
CA LEU A 269 -0.87 10.70 -9.86
C LEU A 269 -0.92 9.29 -10.47
N PRO A 270 0.24 8.64 -10.69
CA PRO A 270 0.23 7.29 -11.22
C PRO A 270 -0.34 6.31 -10.18
N VAL A 271 -1.11 5.34 -10.68
CA VAL A 271 -1.72 4.25 -9.93
C VAL A 271 -1.02 2.98 -10.37
N ASN A 272 -0.33 2.32 -9.45
CA ASN A 272 0.52 1.18 -9.74
C ASN A 272 0.09 -0.05 -8.93
N LEU A 273 0.16 -1.21 -9.58
CA LEU A 273 0.10 -2.52 -8.94
C LEU A 273 1.53 -2.95 -8.66
N MET A 274 1.85 -3.33 -7.42
CA MET A 274 3.18 -3.80 -7.04
C MET A 274 3.10 -5.15 -6.33
N TYR A 275 3.92 -6.11 -6.75
CA TYR A 275 3.92 -7.47 -6.22
C TYR A 275 5.26 -8.17 -6.48
N SER A 276 5.51 -9.31 -5.84
CA SER A 276 6.79 -10.01 -5.92
C SER A 276 7.15 -10.45 -7.35
N PHE A 277 8.44 -10.42 -7.68
CA PHE A 277 8.93 -10.99 -8.95
C PHE A 277 8.73 -12.51 -9.01
N GLY A 278 8.49 -13.03 -10.20
CA GLY A 278 8.21 -14.45 -10.44
C GLY A 278 6.79 -14.69 -10.93
N ARG A 279 6.37 -15.96 -10.90
CA ARG A 279 5.01 -16.35 -11.26
C ARG A 279 4.08 -16.01 -10.10
N ALA A 280 3.18 -15.06 -10.31
CA ALA A 280 2.15 -14.73 -9.33
C ALA A 280 1.21 -15.94 -9.13
N PRO A 281 0.84 -16.26 -7.87
CA PRO A 281 -0.24 -17.19 -7.58
C PRO A 281 -1.50 -16.90 -8.40
N ARG A 282 -2.26 -17.94 -8.78
CA ARG A 282 -3.52 -17.77 -9.54
C ARG A 282 -4.49 -16.77 -8.89
N LYS A 283 -4.60 -16.79 -7.56
CA LYS A 283 -5.39 -15.83 -6.75
C LYS A 283 -4.95 -14.37 -6.93
N VAL A 284 -3.64 -14.12 -7.01
CA VAL A 284 -3.08 -12.78 -7.21
C VAL A 284 -3.29 -12.34 -8.65
N GLY A 285 -3.06 -13.24 -9.61
CA GLY A 285 -3.34 -12.99 -11.03
C GLY A 285 -4.81 -12.62 -11.26
N ALA A 286 -5.74 -13.39 -10.68
CA ALA A 286 -7.17 -13.12 -10.77
C ALA A 286 -7.53 -11.73 -10.21
N LEU A 287 -6.99 -11.35 -9.05
CA LEU A 287 -7.22 -10.01 -8.48
C LEU A 287 -6.63 -8.90 -9.37
N ILE A 288 -5.43 -9.09 -9.91
CA ILE A 288 -4.79 -8.13 -10.83
C ILE A 288 -5.66 -7.92 -12.07
N ASP A 289 -6.13 -9.00 -12.69
CA ASP A 289 -6.97 -8.94 -13.88
C ASP A 289 -8.34 -8.31 -13.57
N TRP A 290 -8.91 -8.61 -12.41
CA TRP A 290 -10.14 -7.98 -11.93
C TRP A 290 -10.00 -6.47 -11.74
N LEU A 291 -8.93 -6.03 -11.07
CA LEU A 291 -8.64 -4.61 -10.88
C LEU A 291 -8.43 -3.88 -12.22
N ARG A 292 -7.79 -4.53 -13.20
CA ARG A 292 -7.61 -3.98 -14.55
C ARG A 292 -8.92 -3.82 -15.32
N GLN A 293 -9.79 -4.82 -15.25
CA GLN A 293 -11.08 -4.79 -15.91
C GLN A 293 -11.99 -3.73 -15.28
N ALA A 294 -11.94 -3.59 -13.96
CA ALA A 294 -12.73 -2.62 -13.22
C ALA A 294 -12.17 -1.19 -13.27
N ALA A 295 -10.90 -1.00 -13.69
CA ALA A 295 -10.27 0.32 -13.73
C ALA A 295 -11.03 1.26 -14.67
N PRO A 296 -11.40 2.48 -14.23
CA PRO A 296 -12.13 3.43 -15.05
C PRO A 296 -11.32 3.80 -16.30
N GLU A 297 -12.00 3.93 -17.44
CA GLU A 297 -11.35 4.33 -18.70
C GLU A 297 -10.63 5.68 -18.58
N ALA A 298 -11.17 6.59 -17.76
CA ALA A 298 -10.57 7.89 -17.44
C ALA A 298 -9.15 7.79 -16.84
N TRP A 299 -8.73 6.63 -16.32
CA TRP A 299 -7.39 6.44 -15.79
C TRP A 299 -6.35 6.10 -16.87
N ARG A 300 -6.77 5.78 -18.10
CA ARG A 300 -5.86 5.40 -19.19
C ARG A 300 -5.21 6.59 -19.91
N GLN A 301 -5.56 7.82 -19.51
CA GLN A 301 -5.07 9.07 -20.11
C GLN A 301 -3.75 9.56 -19.51
#